data_AF-A0A0C3QNK3-F1
#
_entry.id   AF-A0A0C3QNK3-F1
#
_cell.length_a   1.000
_cell.length_b   1.000
_cell.length_c   1.000
_cell.angle_alpha   90.00
_cell.angle_beta   90.00
_cell.angle_gamma   90.00
#
_symmetry.space_group_name_H-M   'P 1'
#
loop_
_entity.id
_entity.type
_entity.pdbx_description
1 polymer ?
#
loop_
_entity_poly.entity_id
_entity_poly.type
_entity_poly.pdbx_seq_one_letter_code
_entity_poly.pdbx_strand_id
1 'polypeptide(L)'
;SLHSLLLAMVLHPSFQEKVHAEIDDVVGSRRPPAFDDQPRMPYLHAVILETMRWNPVVPMGLPHTSLKDDVFDEYFIPKGTAVIGNGWGISRNTKYYEEPSKFDPERFLKQTPELDPREFVFGFGRRICPGSELGFQAIWITAASILWGFKLERGSDDIVAPEQDSERFSLGSVRYERSYKLYNEHNSLRRAKCAGVLQVQNYSKAPKPWRYVRSLWMIVVAKPGMRPPGIATNRWPIPLA
;
A
#
# COMPACT_ATOMS: atom_id res chain seq x y z
N SER A 1 3.07 -0.36 2.19
CA SER A 1 1.74 -1.01 2.05
C SER A 1 1.01 -0.40 0.85
N LEU A 2 -0.17 -0.88 0.47
CA LEU A 2 -0.99 -0.22 -0.57
C LEU A 2 -1.39 1.21 -0.16
N HIS A 3 -1.79 1.42 1.09
CA HIS A 3 -2.14 2.76 1.60
C HIS A 3 -0.97 3.74 1.51
N SER A 4 0.24 3.31 1.88
CA SER A 4 1.44 4.14 1.75
C SER A 4 1.71 4.52 0.29
N LEU A 5 1.42 3.61 -0.66
CA LEU A 5 1.58 3.87 -2.08
C LEU A 5 0.61 4.94 -2.55
N LEU A 6 -0.67 4.81 -2.20
CA LEU A 6 -1.68 5.82 -2.55
C LEU A 6 -1.31 7.20 -1.97
N LEU A 7 -0.83 7.23 -0.72
CA LEU A 7 -0.35 8.45 -0.09
C LEU A 7 0.86 9.02 -0.83
N ALA A 8 1.85 8.19 -1.19
CA ALA A 8 3.03 8.62 -1.93
C ALA A 8 2.67 9.24 -3.29
N MET A 9 1.70 8.66 -4.00
CA MET A 9 1.22 9.19 -5.28
C MET A 9 0.56 10.56 -5.15
N VAL A 10 -0.15 10.82 -4.04
CA VAL A 10 -0.72 12.15 -3.76
C VAL A 10 0.34 13.16 -3.31
N LEU A 11 1.30 12.74 -2.49
CA LEU A 11 2.38 13.62 -2.02
C LEU A 11 3.40 13.96 -3.10
N HIS A 12 3.56 13.08 -4.09
CA HIS A 12 4.54 13.20 -5.17
C HIS A 12 3.88 13.08 -6.54
N PRO A 13 3.08 14.09 -6.96
CA PRO A 13 2.31 14.02 -8.21
C PRO A 13 3.19 13.84 -9.45
N SER A 14 4.43 14.34 -9.44
CA SER A 14 5.39 14.15 -10.55
C SER A 14 5.75 12.68 -10.79
N PHE A 15 5.82 11.86 -9.73
CA PHE A 15 6.04 10.42 -9.86
C PHE A 15 4.77 9.71 -10.33
N GLN A 16 3.60 10.15 -9.86
CA GLN A 16 2.32 9.64 -10.35
C GLN A 16 2.14 9.88 -11.86
N GLU A 17 2.52 11.06 -12.37
CA GLU A 17 2.49 11.38 -13.80
C GLU A 17 3.38 10.45 -14.63
N LYS A 18 4.60 10.15 -14.15
CA LYS A 18 5.50 9.19 -14.80
C LYS A 18 4.93 7.78 -14.83
N VAL A 19 4.29 7.34 -13.74
CA VAL A 19 3.58 6.05 -13.70
C VAL A 19 2.42 6.02 -14.70
N HIS A 20 1.62 7.09 -14.79
CA HIS A 20 0.54 7.16 -15.78
C HIS A 20 1.06 7.09 -17.21
N ALA A 21 2.16 7.79 -17.52
CA ALA A 21 2.79 7.74 -18.83
C ALA A 21 3.26 6.33 -19.20
N GLU A 22 3.90 5.62 -18.26
CA GLU A 22 4.32 4.23 -18.43
C GLU A 22 3.11 3.30 -18.65
N ILE A 23 2.05 3.44 -17.84
CA ILE A 23 0.83 2.65 -17.99
C ILE A 23 0.18 2.89 -19.36
N ASP A 24 0.13 4.15 -19.80
CA ASP A 24 -0.46 4.52 -21.09
C ASP A 24 0.33 3.97 -22.28
N ASP A 25 1.66 3.91 -22.19
CA ASP A 25 2.52 3.32 -23.21
C ASP A 25 2.33 1.79 -23.31
N VAL A 26 2.27 1.10 -22.17
CA VAL A 26 2.27 -0.37 -22.13
C VAL A 26 0.90 -0.98 -22.46
N VAL A 27 -0.19 -0.41 -21.90
CA VAL A 27 -1.55 -0.95 -22.06
C VAL A 27 -2.54 0.06 -22.66
N GLY A 28 -2.33 1.36 -22.44
CA GLY A 28 -3.23 2.42 -22.88
C GLY A 28 -4.62 2.33 -22.24
N SER A 29 -5.64 2.84 -22.93
CA SER A 29 -7.05 2.78 -22.47
C SER A 29 -7.79 1.48 -22.83
N ARG A 30 -7.13 0.52 -23.48
CA ARG A 30 -7.79 -0.61 -24.12
C ARG A 30 -8.25 -1.69 -23.13
N ARG A 31 -7.43 -1.95 -22.10
CA ARG A 31 -7.68 -2.96 -21.07
C ARG A 31 -6.99 -2.58 -19.75
N PRO A 32 -7.47 -3.09 -18.62
CA PRO A 32 -6.72 -2.97 -17.36
C PRO A 32 -5.35 -3.70 -17.46
N PRO A 33 -4.36 -3.28 -16.65
CA PRO A 33 -3.09 -3.99 -16.51
C PRO A 33 -3.27 -5.44 -16.05
N ALA A 34 -2.37 -6.32 -16.50
CA ALA A 34 -2.29 -7.73 -16.11
C ALA A 34 -0.87 -8.06 -15.65
N PHE A 35 -0.67 -9.21 -14.98
CA PHE A 35 0.66 -9.62 -14.48
C PHE A 35 1.73 -9.69 -15.57
N ASP A 36 1.36 -10.08 -16.80
CA ASP A 36 2.27 -10.15 -17.95
C ASP A 36 2.81 -8.78 -18.39
N ASP A 37 2.20 -7.69 -17.94
CA ASP A 37 2.69 -6.33 -18.22
C ASP A 37 3.80 -5.89 -17.26
N GLN A 38 3.97 -6.56 -16.12
CA GLN A 38 4.92 -6.18 -15.08
C GLN A 38 6.36 -5.98 -15.58
N PRO A 39 6.94 -6.84 -16.44
CA PRO A 39 8.29 -6.64 -16.95
C PRO A 39 8.46 -5.36 -17.80
N ARG A 40 7.35 -4.81 -18.32
CA ARG A 40 7.33 -3.59 -19.14
C ARG A 40 6.98 -2.33 -18.33
N MET A 41 6.75 -2.46 -17.02
CA MET A 41 6.42 -1.34 -16.11
C MET A 41 7.47 -1.17 -15.00
N PRO A 42 8.77 -0.95 -15.35
CA PRO A 42 9.83 -0.80 -14.36
C PRO A 42 9.67 0.41 -13.44
N TYR A 43 9.06 1.51 -13.90
CA TYR A 43 8.88 2.71 -13.09
C TYR A 43 7.85 2.49 -11.97
N LEU A 44 6.70 1.88 -12.28
CA LEU A 44 5.73 1.46 -11.26
C LEU A 44 6.37 0.47 -10.27
N HIS A 45 7.19 -0.47 -10.76
CA HIS A 45 7.92 -1.39 -9.89
C HIS A 45 8.83 -0.64 -8.92
N ALA A 46 9.61 0.33 -9.42
CA ALA A 46 10.48 1.16 -8.60
C ALA A 46 9.72 2.00 -7.57
N VAL A 47 8.55 2.55 -7.92
CA VAL A 47 7.66 3.27 -6.99
C VAL A 47 7.18 2.36 -5.85
N ILE A 48 6.86 1.10 -6.15
CA ILE A 48 6.43 0.13 -5.14
C ILE A 48 7.57 -0.20 -4.19
N LEU A 49 8.78 -0.45 -4.72
CA LEU A 49 9.97 -0.66 -3.90
C LEU A 49 10.24 0.54 -3.00
N GLU A 50 10.22 1.75 -3.56
CA GLU A 50 10.46 2.97 -2.78
C GLU A 50 9.41 3.16 -1.68
N THR A 51 8.15 2.85 -1.97
CA THR A 51 7.09 2.85 -0.97
C THR A 51 7.36 1.86 0.17
N MET A 52 7.83 0.65 -0.15
CA MET A 52 8.17 -0.36 0.86
C MET A 52 9.35 0.07 1.72
N ARG A 53 10.38 0.71 1.13
CA ARG A 53 11.54 1.26 1.85
C ARG A 53 11.16 2.45 2.74
N TRP A 54 10.37 3.37 2.19
CA TRP A 54 9.99 4.63 2.83
C TRP A 54 9.17 4.38 4.10
N ASN A 55 8.16 3.51 4.01
CA ASN A 55 7.33 3.10 5.14
C ASN A 55 7.16 1.57 5.21
N PRO A 56 8.14 0.86 5.79
CA PRO A 56 8.04 -0.57 6.03
C PRO A 56 6.85 -0.86 6.94
N VAL A 57 6.03 -1.87 6.58
CA VAL A 57 4.80 -2.20 7.34
C VAL A 57 5.12 -2.65 8.76
N VAL A 58 6.20 -3.42 8.91
CA VAL A 58 6.69 -3.96 10.20
C VAL A 58 8.13 -3.47 10.41
N PRO A 59 8.33 -2.21 10.83
CA PRO A 59 9.64 -1.55 10.86
C PRO A 59 10.67 -2.24 11.76
N MET A 60 10.22 -2.89 12.83
CA MET A 60 11.07 -3.65 13.75
C MET A 60 11.05 -5.16 13.46
N GLY A 61 10.41 -5.60 12.37
CA GLY A 61 10.19 -7.02 12.12
C GLY A 61 9.39 -7.72 13.23
N LEU A 62 9.38 -9.06 13.18
CA LEU A 62 8.82 -9.88 14.25
C LEU A 62 9.95 -10.39 15.15
N PRO A 63 9.78 -10.39 16.48
CA PRO A 63 10.79 -10.93 17.39
C PRO A 63 11.11 -12.40 17.08
N HIS A 64 12.39 -12.69 16.96
CA HIS A 64 12.93 -14.04 16.98
C HIS A 64 13.45 -14.36 18.38
N THR A 65 13.75 -15.62 18.65
CA THR A 65 14.32 -16.06 19.93
C THR A 65 15.50 -16.98 19.68
N SER A 66 16.61 -16.75 20.39
CA SER A 66 17.75 -17.63 20.30
C SER A 66 17.42 -19.03 20.85
N LEU A 67 17.73 -20.08 20.08
CA LEU A 67 17.43 -21.47 20.47
C LEU A 67 18.50 -22.10 21.36
N LYS A 68 19.71 -21.53 21.38
CA LYS A 68 20.86 -21.95 22.17
C LYS A 68 21.73 -20.74 22.47
N ASP A 69 22.68 -20.91 23.38
CA ASP A 69 23.70 -19.89 23.60
C ASP A 69 24.51 -19.70 22.31
N ASP A 70 24.82 -18.45 21.99
CA ASP A 70 25.55 -18.07 20.78
C ASP A 70 26.48 -16.87 21.02
N VAL A 71 27.41 -16.63 20.10
CA VAL A 71 28.27 -15.45 20.11
C VAL A 71 28.21 -14.77 18.75
N PHE A 72 27.88 -13.48 18.74
CA PHE A 72 27.81 -12.66 17.53
C PHE A 72 28.54 -11.35 17.75
N ASP A 73 29.49 -11.01 16.87
CA ASP A 73 30.34 -9.80 16.99
C ASP A 73 30.91 -9.59 18.40
N GLU A 74 31.49 -10.65 18.98
CA GLU A 74 32.05 -10.68 20.35
C GLU A 74 31.02 -10.58 21.49
N TYR A 75 29.72 -10.44 21.19
CA TYR A 75 28.65 -10.44 22.18
C TYR A 75 28.11 -11.85 22.43
N PHE A 76 28.08 -12.25 23.71
CA PHE A 76 27.38 -13.46 24.14
C PHE A 76 25.87 -13.25 24.14
N ILE A 77 25.14 -14.10 23.42
CA ILE A 77 23.69 -14.11 23.30
C ILE A 77 23.17 -15.38 24.00
N PRO A 78 22.60 -15.26 25.22
CA PRO A 78 22.01 -16.41 25.89
C PRO A 78 20.85 -17.03 25.11
N LYS A 79 20.66 -18.33 25.27
CA LYS A 79 19.45 -19.05 24.86
C LYS A 79 18.21 -18.35 25.43
N GLY A 80 17.18 -18.21 24.62
CA GLY A 80 15.94 -17.54 25.01
C GLY A 80 15.95 -16.02 24.82
N THR A 81 17.08 -15.42 24.42
CA THR A 81 17.16 -13.98 24.11
C THR A 81 16.27 -13.63 22.92
N ALA A 82 15.44 -12.59 23.06
CA ALA A 82 14.66 -12.03 21.96
C ALA A 82 15.56 -11.19 21.05
N VAL A 83 15.49 -11.43 19.75
CA VAL A 83 16.26 -10.72 18.71
C VAL A 83 15.29 -10.08 17.73
N ILE A 84 15.46 -8.79 17.48
CA ILE A 84 14.52 -7.98 16.70
C ILE A 84 15.29 -7.34 15.53
N GLY A 85 14.87 -7.62 14.29
CA GLY A 85 15.50 -7.08 13.09
C GLY A 85 15.04 -5.65 12.81
N ASN A 86 15.95 -4.67 12.93
CA ASN A 86 15.62 -3.26 12.72
C ASN A 86 15.55 -2.88 11.23
N GLY A 87 14.48 -3.31 10.54
CA GLY A 87 14.22 -2.99 9.14
C GLY A 87 14.12 -1.48 8.88
N TRP A 88 13.60 -0.70 9.83
CA TRP A 88 13.55 0.77 9.76
C TRP A 88 14.94 1.40 9.71
N GLY A 89 15.86 0.90 10.53
CA GLY A 89 17.25 1.33 10.54
C GLY A 89 17.93 1.01 9.20
N ILE A 90 17.69 -0.19 8.66
CA ILE A 90 18.22 -0.59 7.34
C ILE A 90 17.68 0.33 6.25
N SER A 91 16.36 0.59 6.24
CA SER A 91 15.70 1.40 5.20
C SER A 91 16.14 2.87 5.17
N ARG A 92 16.84 3.32 6.20
CA ARG A 92 17.37 4.69 6.36
C ARG A 92 18.89 4.75 6.45
N ASN A 93 19.58 3.64 6.23
CA ASN A 93 21.02 3.59 6.36
C ASN A 93 21.69 4.22 5.13
N THR A 94 22.49 5.27 5.34
CA THR A 94 23.22 5.99 4.28
C THR A 94 24.28 5.13 3.58
N LYS A 95 24.65 3.98 4.16
CA LYS A 95 25.47 2.96 3.48
C LYS A 95 24.76 2.35 2.27
N TYR A 96 23.43 2.21 2.35
CA TYR A 96 22.62 1.52 1.33
C TYR A 96 21.77 2.45 0.49
N TYR A 97 21.42 3.63 1.02
CA TYR A 97 20.54 4.58 0.38
C TYR A 97 21.12 5.99 0.37
N GLU A 98 21.20 6.60 -0.81
CA GLU A 98 21.55 8.02 -0.94
C GLU A 98 20.35 8.88 -0.51
N GLU A 99 20.57 9.88 0.34
CA GLU A 99 19.50 10.75 0.87
C GLU A 99 18.26 9.95 1.35
N PRO A 100 18.38 9.08 2.36
CA PRO A 100 17.34 8.12 2.73
C PRO A 100 16.01 8.76 3.19
N SER A 101 16.03 10.05 3.55
CA SER A 101 14.86 10.83 3.92
C SER A 101 14.01 11.23 2.71
N LYS A 102 14.58 11.27 1.50
CA LYS A 102 13.87 11.64 0.27
C LYS A 102 13.16 10.42 -0.31
N PHE A 103 11.89 10.60 -0.67
CA PHE A 103 11.17 9.63 -1.49
C PHE A 103 11.64 9.78 -2.94
N ASP A 104 12.36 8.79 -3.44
CA ASP A 104 12.92 8.79 -4.79
C ASP A 104 12.88 7.39 -5.41
N PRO A 105 11.92 7.10 -6.31
CA PRO A 105 11.85 5.83 -7.01
C PRO A 105 13.04 5.59 -7.96
N GLU A 106 13.69 6.64 -8.46
CA GLU A 106 14.72 6.52 -9.50
C GLU A 106 15.97 5.76 -9.00
N ARG A 107 16.15 5.67 -7.67
CA ARG A 107 17.22 4.89 -7.04
C ARG A 107 17.20 3.40 -7.41
N PHE A 108 16.05 2.85 -7.81
CA PHE A 108 15.90 1.46 -8.24
C PHE A 108 15.99 1.27 -9.76
N LEU A 109 16.15 2.35 -10.51
CA LEU A 109 16.28 2.35 -11.97
C LEU A 109 17.73 2.61 -12.43
N LYS A 110 18.64 2.91 -11.49
CA LYS A 110 20.07 3.09 -11.74
C LYS A 110 20.70 1.79 -12.29
N GLN A 111 21.80 1.92 -13.02
CA GLN A 111 22.59 0.77 -13.50
C GLN A 111 23.01 -0.16 -12.34
N THR A 112 23.40 0.45 -11.23
CA THR A 112 23.59 -0.23 -9.96
C THR A 112 22.49 0.26 -9.02
N PRO A 113 21.38 -0.48 -8.88
CA PRO A 113 20.30 -0.07 -8.00
C PRO A 113 20.74 -0.13 -6.53
N GLU A 114 20.12 0.72 -5.72
CA GLU A 114 20.28 0.68 -4.27
C GLU A 114 19.62 -0.59 -3.67
N LEU A 115 19.91 -0.88 -2.39
CA LEU A 115 19.49 -2.13 -1.73
C LEU A 115 17.98 -2.38 -1.91
N ASP A 116 17.61 -3.56 -2.41
CA ASP A 116 16.21 -3.89 -2.62
C ASP A 116 15.50 -4.04 -1.25
N PRO A 117 14.45 -3.25 -0.98
CA PRO A 117 13.75 -3.31 0.30
C PRO A 117 13.11 -4.67 0.58
N ARG A 118 12.80 -5.47 -0.45
CA ARG A 118 12.25 -6.82 -0.30
C ARG A 118 13.16 -7.75 0.51
N GLU A 119 14.46 -7.46 0.56
CA GLU A 119 15.44 -8.22 1.35
C GLU A 119 15.25 -8.09 2.87
N PHE A 120 14.58 -7.04 3.35
CA PHE A 120 14.37 -6.83 4.78
C PHE A 120 12.92 -6.55 5.20
N VAL A 121 12.07 -6.00 4.33
CA VAL A 121 10.67 -5.68 4.69
C VAL A 121 9.81 -6.93 4.92
N PHE A 122 10.25 -8.08 4.39
CA PHE A 122 9.60 -9.37 4.57
C PHE A 122 10.25 -10.24 5.66
N GLY A 123 11.20 -9.70 6.42
CA GLY A 123 11.95 -10.44 7.43
C GLY A 123 13.12 -11.24 6.84
N PHE A 124 13.74 -12.10 7.66
CA PHE A 124 15.05 -12.66 7.36
C PHE A 124 15.14 -14.18 7.55
N GLY A 125 16.01 -14.81 6.77
CA GLY A 125 16.44 -16.20 6.94
C GLY A 125 15.28 -17.21 6.90
N ARG A 126 15.34 -18.22 7.78
CA ARG A 126 14.36 -19.34 7.83
C ARG A 126 12.91 -18.92 8.12
N ARG A 127 12.68 -17.69 8.56
CA ARG A 127 11.36 -17.14 8.91
C ARG A 127 11.00 -15.94 8.05
N ILE A 128 11.67 -15.78 6.90
CA ILE A 128 11.24 -14.82 5.88
C ILE A 128 9.78 -15.08 5.51
N CYS A 129 9.02 -14.02 5.25
CA CYS A 129 7.60 -14.09 4.96
C CYS A 129 7.33 -15.08 3.81
N PRO A 130 6.59 -16.18 4.06
CA PRO A 130 6.30 -17.15 3.01
C PRO A 130 5.37 -16.58 1.93
N GLY A 131 4.71 -15.46 2.20
CA GLY A 131 3.84 -14.75 1.27
C GLY A 131 4.48 -13.51 0.64
N SER A 132 5.82 -13.37 0.65
CA SER A 132 6.51 -12.20 0.08
C SER A 132 6.14 -11.97 -1.38
N GLU A 133 6.22 -13.02 -2.21
CA GLU A 133 5.91 -12.96 -3.64
C GLU A 133 4.43 -12.63 -3.87
N LEU A 134 3.52 -13.33 -3.19
CA LEU A 134 2.09 -13.06 -3.29
C LEU A 134 1.76 -11.63 -2.87
N GLY A 135 2.34 -11.16 -1.75
CA GLY A 135 2.13 -9.81 -1.24
C GLY A 135 2.64 -8.74 -2.19
N PHE A 136 3.82 -8.94 -2.77
CA PHE A 136 4.38 -8.03 -3.76
C PHE A 136 3.51 -7.98 -5.03
N GLN A 137 3.13 -9.14 -5.58
CA GLN A 137 2.30 -9.21 -6.77
C GLN A 137 0.90 -8.62 -6.54
N ALA A 138 0.30 -8.85 -5.36
CA ALA A 138 -0.98 -8.26 -4.99
C ALA A 138 -0.90 -6.73 -4.93
N ILE A 139 0.17 -6.17 -4.34
CA ILE A 139 0.41 -4.73 -4.32
C ILE A 139 0.59 -4.20 -5.74
N TRP A 140 1.39 -4.89 -6.56
CA TRP A 140 1.69 -4.48 -7.92
C TRP A 140 0.43 -4.39 -8.80
N ILE A 141 -0.36 -5.47 -8.88
CA ILE A 141 -1.56 -5.48 -9.74
C ILE A 141 -2.62 -4.50 -9.25
N THR A 142 -2.75 -4.34 -7.93
CA THR A 142 -3.71 -3.41 -7.34
C THR A 142 -3.31 -1.96 -7.60
N ALA A 143 -2.02 -1.63 -7.42
CA ALA A 143 -1.49 -0.29 -7.72
C ALA A 143 -1.62 0.04 -9.22
N ALA A 144 -1.23 -0.90 -10.09
CA ALA A 144 -1.38 -0.74 -11.54
C ALA A 144 -2.83 -0.49 -11.93
N SER A 145 -3.77 -1.27 -11.40
CA SER A 145 -5.20 -1.14 -11.70
C SER A 145 -5.79 0.18 -11.21
N ILE A 146 -5.41 0.62 -10.00
CA ILE A 146 -5.87 1.89 -9.44
C ILE A 146 -5.32 3.06 -10.26
N LEU A 147 -4.02 3.09 -10.55
CA LEU A 147 -3.39 4.18 -11.29
C LEU A 147 -3.73 4.16 -12.78
N TRP A 148 -4.16 3.02 -13.32
CA TRP A 148 -4.75 2.96 -14.66
C TRP A 148 -6.13 3.61 -14.70
N GLY A 149 -6.97 3.35 -13.68
CA GLY A 149 -8.36 3.82 -13.65
C GLY A 149 -8.57 5.23 -13.08
N PHE A 150 -7.62 5.72 -12.27
CA PHE A 150 -7.83 6.89 -11.42
C PHE A 150 -6.60 7.77 -11.33
N LYS A 151 -6.82 9.08 -11.30
CA LYS A 151 -5.83 10.06 -10.88
C LYS A 151 -6.09 10.40 -9.41
N LEU A 152 -5.09 10.20 -8.57
CA LEU A 152 -5.19 10.41 -7.13
C LEU A 152 -4.84 11.86 -6.81
N GLU A 153 -5.77 12.53 -6.15
CA GLU A 153 -5.61 13.92 -5.75
C GLU A 153 -5.93 14.09 -4.27
N ARG A 154 -5.35 15.14 -3.68
CA ARG A 154 -5.61 15.50 -2.30
C ARG A 154 -7.03 16.05 -2.16
N GLY A 155 -7.71 15.69 -1.08
CA GLY A 155 -9.03 16.24 -0.79
C GLY A 155 -9.01 17.70 -0.36
N SER A 156 -10.06 18.43 -0.76
CA SER A 156 -10.25 19.85 -0.39
C SER A 156 -10.32 20.07 1.13
N ASP A 157 -10.80 19.06 1.86
CA ASP A 157 -11.02 19.12 3.31
C ASP A 157 -9.90 18.46 4.12
N ASP A 158 -8.80 18.06 3.47
CA ASP A 158 -7.72 17.34 4.14
C ASP A 158 -6.84 18.28 4.96
N ILE A 159 -6.58 17.89 6.21
CA ILE A 159 -5.48 18.41 7.02
C ILE A 159 -4.19 18.21 6.23
N VAL A 160 -3.37 19.25 6.10
CA VAL A 160 -2.05 19.17 5.44
C VAL A 160 -1.30 17.99 6.05
N ALA A 161 -0.98 17.00 5.21
CA ALA A 161 -0.14 15.90 5.64
C ALA A 161 1.13 16.50 6.24
N PRO A 162 1.46 16.19 7.50
CA PRO A 162 2.62 16.76 8.15
C PRO A 162 3.85 16.61 7.27
N GLU A 163 4.77 17.57 7.26
CA GLU A 163 5.96 17.46 6.42
C GLU A 163 6.86 16.30 6.90
N GLN A 164 6.83 16.00 8.20
CA GLN A 164 7.62 14.97 8.84
C GLN A 164 6.95 13.59 8.82
N ASP A 165 7.70 12.57 8.38
CA ASP A 165 7.26 11.17 8.35
C ASP A 165 6.89 10.61 9.73
N SER A 166 7.53 11.08 10.81
CA SER A 166 7.24 10.70 12.19
C SER A 166 5.80 11.04 12.62
N GLU A 167 5.20 12.04 12.00
CA GLU A 167 3.83 12.48 12.26
C GLU A 167 2.81 11.84 11.30
N ARG A 168 3.27 11.43 10.10
CA ARG A 168 2.46 10.74 9.08
C ARG A 168 2.09 9.31 9.47
N PHE A 169 2.97 8.62 10.18
CA PHE A 169 2.81 7.20 10.50
C PHE A 169 2.67 6.91 12.00
N SER A 170 1.91 5.87 12.35
CA SER A 170 1.78 5.42 13.74
C SER A 170 3.07 4.81 14.28
N LEU A 171 3.46 5.14 15.51
CA LEU A 171 4.65 4.59 16.18
C LEU A 171 4.43 3.19 16.80
N GLY A 172 3.80 2.28 16.05
CA GLY A 172 3.48 0.91 16.50
C GLY A 172 4.29 -0.18 15.80
N SER A 173 4.17 -1.42 16.28
CA SER A 173 4.76 -2.62 15.63
C SER A 173 4.29 -2.79 14.19
N VAL A 174 3.06 -2.34 13.89
CA VAL A 174 2.56 -2.16 12.53
C VAL A 174 2.36 -0.66 12.28
N ARG A 175 2.86 -0.21 11.14
CA ARG A 175 2.77 1.18 10.69
C ARG A 175 1.48 1.38 9.90
N TYR A 176 0.69 2.34 10.33
CA TYR A 176 -0.48 2.83 9.62
C TYR A 176 -0.33 4.31 9.31
N GLU A 177 -0.88 4.73 8.18
CA GLU A 177 -1.07 6.14 7.85
C GLU A 177 -2.16 6.72 8.76
N ARG A 178 -1.99 7.96 9.23
CA ARG A 178 -3.13 8.71 9.78
C ARG A 178 -4.17 8.96 8.68
N SER A 179 -5.44 9.07 9.04
CA SER A 179 -6.53 9.13 8.06
C SER A 179 -6.41 10.32 7.09
N TYR A 180 -6.44 10.05 5.79
CA TYR A 180 -6.54 11.05 4.71
C TYR A 180 -7.76 10.75 3.84
N LYS A 181 -8.46 11.77 3.34
CA LYS A 181 -9.53 11.58 2.34
C LYS A 181 -8.94 11.78 0.95
N LEU A 182 -8.75 10.68 0.23
CA LEU A 182 -8.33 10.79 -1.16
C LEU A 182 -9.52 11.18 -2.02
N TYR A 183 -9.37 12.23 -2.82
CA TYR A 183 -10.34 12.61 -3.81
C TYR A 183 -9.87 12.12 -5.17
N ASN A 184 -10.86 11.81 -5.99
CA ASN A 184 -10.65 11.23 -7.30
C ASN A 184 -11.28 12.16 -8.31
N GLU A 185 -10.43 12.75 -9.15
CA GLU A 185 -10.89 13.13 -10.47
C GLU A 185 -10.75 11.90 -11.37
N HIS A 186 -11.89 11.30 -11.70
CA HIS A 186 -11.95 10.34 -12.78
C HIS A 186 -11.30 11.01 -14.00
N ASN A 187 -10.27 10.39 -14.57
CA ASN A 187 -9.43 10.99 -15.60
C ASN A 187 -10.33 11.38 -16.79
N SER A 188 -10.79 12.63 -16.80
CA SER A 188 -12.04 13.02 -17.47
C SER A 188 -11.90 13.19 -18.98
N LEU A 189 -10.68 13.01 -19.50
CA LEU A 189 -10.45 12.72 -20.91
C LEU A 189 -10.96 11.32 -21.33
N ARG A 190 -11.37 10.44 -20.39
CA ARG A 190 -11.81 9.04 -20.65
C ARG A 190 -13.25 8.69 -20.19
N ARG A 191 -14.10 9.71 -19.97
CA ARG A 191 -15.58 9.73 -19.73
C ARG A 191 -16.12 9.39 -18.31
N ALA A 192 -17.04 10.28 -17.89
CA ALA A 192 -17.92 10.31 -16.70
C ALA A 192 -17.26 10.65 -15.34
N LYS A 193 -17.60 11.83 -14.80
CA LYS A 193 -17.25 12.25 -13.44
C LYS A 193 -17.90 11.33 -12.40
N CYS A 194 -17.10 10.45 -11.81
CA CYS A 194 -17.40 9.86 -10.51
C CYS A 194 -16.43 10.49 -9.50
N ALA A 195 -16.86 11.57 -8.85
CA ALA A 195 -16.20 12.04 -7.64
C ALA A 195 -16.50 11.03 -6.54
N GLY A 196 -15.55 10.13 -6.28
CA GLY A 196 -15.61 9.17 -5.18
C GLY A 196 -14.60 9.58 -4.12
N VAL A 197 -15.06 9.73 -2.87
CA VAL A 197 -14.15 9.83 -1.72
C VAL A 197 -13.69 8.41 -1.41
N LEU A 198 -12.41 8.12 -1.61
CA LEU A 198 -11.84 6.86 -1.13
C LEU A 198 -11.53 7.05 0.36
N GLN A 199 -12.49 6.72 1.22
CA GLN A 199 -12.31 6.83 2.66
C GLN A 199 -11.59 5.57 3.17
N VAL A 200 -10.27 5.66 3.34
CA VAL A 200 -9.51 4.63 4.05
C VAL A 200 -9.77 4.80 5.54
N GLN A 201 -10.76 4.08 6.08
CA GLN A 201 -11.01 4.04 7.52
C GLN A 201 -10.19 2.91 8.17
N ASN A 202 -9.37 3.24 9.16
CA ASN A 202 -8.81 2.25 10.07
C ASN A 202 -9.82 1.92 11.17
N TYR A 203 -10.22 0.65 11.25
CA TYR A 203 -10.96 0.08 12.38
C TYR A 203 -10.00 -0.15 13.56
N SER A 204 -9.70 0.87 14.34
CA SER A 204 -8.97 0.73 15.61
C SER A 204 -9.77 1.19 16.84
N LYS A 205 -11.10 1.22 16.74
CA LYS A 205 -11.97 1.44 17.89
C LYS A 205 -12.92 0.26 18.06
N ALA A 206 -12.56 -0.67 18.94
CA ALA A 206 -13.53 -1.64 19.44
C ALA A 206 -14.55 -0.95 20.37
N PRO A 207 -15.81 -1.40 20.44
CA PRO A 207 -16.97 -0.56 20.74
C PRO A 207 -17.61 -0.83 22.11
N LYS A 208 -18.41 0.13 22.61
CA LYS A 208 -19.51 -0.11 23.57
C LYS A 208 -20.65 0.91 23.30
N PRO A 209 -21.93 0.58 23.55
CA PRO A 209 -22.64 -0.58 23.03
C PRO A 209 -23.93 -0.17 22.27
N TRP A 210 -24.41 -1.05 21.39
CA TRP A 210 -25.75 -1.07 20.74
C TRP A 210 -26.07 -0.01 19.66
N ARG A 211 -26.00 -0.43 18.39
CA ARG A 211 -27.19 -0.84 17.62
C ARG A 211 -26.74 -1.63 16.39
N TYR A 212 -27.21 -2.86 16.30
CA TYR A 212 -27.11 -3.70 15.10
C TYR A 212 -27.73 -2.96 13.90
N VAL A 213 -26.93 -2.65 12.89
CA VAL A 213 -27.41 -2.61 11.50
C VAL A 213 -26.47 -3.49 10.69
N ARG A 214 -26.99 -4.66 10.35
CA ARG A 214 -26.38 -5.64 9.45
C ARG A 214 -26.27 -5.03 8.05
N SER A 215 -25.16 -5.38 7.40
CA SER A 215 -24.99 -5.55 5.95
C SER A 215 -24.44 -4.37 5.15
N LEU A 216 -23.27 -4.64 4.56
CA LEU A 216 -22.77 -4.18 3.26
C LEU A 216 -23.87 -3.62 2.37
N TRP A 217 -23.63 -2.48 1.71
CA TRP A 217 -23.41 -2.39 0.27
C TRP A 217 -22.93 -0.97 -0.06
N MET A 218 -22.00 -0.91 -1.00
CA MET A 218 -21.56 0.29 -1.72
C MET A 218 -22.79 1.13 -2.13
N ILE A 219 -22.92 2.36 -1.65
CA ILE A 219 -23.96 3.27 -2.12
C ILE A 219 -23.46 3.86 -3.45
N VAL A 220 -23.90 3.27 -4.57
CA VAL A 220 -23.84 3.91 -5.88
C VAL A 220 -25.04 4.85 -5.97
N VAL A 221 -24.83 6.14 -5.80
CA VAL A 221 -25.87 7.15 -6.07
C VAL A 221 -25.94 7.35 -7.59
N ALA A 222 -26.92 6.73 -8.24
CA ALA A 222 -27.27 7.06 -9.62
C ALA A 222 -28.08 8.37 -9.66
N LYS A 223 -27.84 9.20 -10.68
CA LYS A 223 -28.57 10.46 -10.94
C LYS A 223 -30.09 10.22 -11.00
N PRO A 224 -30.93 11.19 -10.59
CA PRO A 224 -32.38 11.04 -10.64
C PRO A 224 -32.85 11.01 -12.11
N GLY A 225 -33.56 9.95 -12.52
CA GLY A 225 -34.27 9.91 -13.80
C GLY A 225 -34.31 8.59 -14.57
N MET A 226 -33.60 7.53 -14.16
CA MET A 226 -33.68 6.23 -14.84
C MET A 226 -34.22 5.13 -13.92
N ARG A 227 -35.37 4.56 -14.27
CA ARG A 227 -35.92 3.33 -13.67
C ARG A 227 -35.20 2.10 -14.24
N PRO A 228 -34.65 1.20 -13.43
CA PRO A 228 -34.20 -0.11 -13.89
C PRO A 228 -35.41 -1.07 -14.09
N PRO A 229 -35.38 -1.98 -15.07
CA PRO A 229 -36.43 -2.97 -15.28
C PRO A 229 -36.42 -4.01 -14.13
N GLY A 230 -37.61 -4.38 -13.68
CA GLY A 230 -37.82 -5.21 -12.49
C GLY A 230 -37.25 -6.61 -12.62
N ILE A 231 -36.52 -7.05 -11.58
CA ILE A 231 -36.10 -8.45 -11.41
C ILE A 231 -36.96 -9.04 -10.29
N ALA A 232 -37.73 -10.06 -10.64
CA ALA A 232 -38.57 -10.85 -9.74
C ALA A 232 -37.71 -11.65 -8.75
N THR A 233 -38.08 -11.61 -7.47
CA THR A 233 -37.45 -12.42 -6.42
C THR A 233 -38.30 -13.67 -6.16
N ASN A 234 -37.86 -14.83 -6.64
CA ASN A 234 -38.40 -16.11 -6.18
C ASN A 234 -37.71 -16.49 -4.87
N ARG A 235 -38.48 -16.48 -3.78
CA ARG A 235 -38.09 -17.03 -2.47
C ARG A 235 -38.28 -18.54 -2.46
N TRP A 236 -37.28 -19.28 -2.01
CA TRP A 236 -37.44 -20.64 -1.49
C TRP A 236 -37.25 -20.60 0.04
N PRO A 237 -38.13 -21.24 0.84
CA PRO A 237 -37.98 -21.30 2.28
C PRO A 237 -37.15 -22.52 2.69
N ILE A 238 -36.18 -22.34 3.59
CA ILE A 238 -35.56 -23.45 4.34
C ILE A 238 -36.11 -23.36 5.77
N PRO A 239 -36.79 -24.40 6.28
CA PRO A 239 -37.25 -24.44 7.66
C PRO A 239 -36.10 -24.83 8.60
N LEU A 240 -36.00 -24.14 9.73
CA LEU A 240 -35.08 -24.46 10.81
C LEU A 240 -35.68 -25.56 11.70
N ALA A 241 -34.89 -26.60 11.95
CA ALA A 241 -34.88 -27.42 13.15
C ALA A 241 -33.41 -27.66 13.53
#